data_AF-A0A182IEJ7-F1
#
_entry.id   AF-A0A182IEJ7-F1
#
_cell.length_a   1.000
_cell.length_b   1.000
_cell.length_c   1.000
_cell.angle_alpha   90.00
_cell.angle_beta   90.00
_cell.angle_gamma   90.00
#
_symmetry.space_group_name_H-M   'P 1'
#
loop_
_entity.id
_entity.type
_entity.pdbx_description
1 polymer ?
#
loop_
_entity_poly.entity_id
_entity_poly.type
_entity_poly.pdbx_seq_one_letter_code
_entity_poly.pdbx_strand_id
1 'polypeptide(L)'
;MGSFFSHPTGMEVVKKNQEYISEMNKIKMERWIQMHFQMKERETAMQISRARELFYWLASFYAVSTVGLIGRFRTTKRPGTLAPIVPLSFVVAYYADLAYGTKIHRIQAEAEMIMHNEPELLEWPSGLPTVSEIDSARLDIDDKIRLHPHQL
;
A
#
# COMPACT_ATOMS: atom_id res chain seq x y z
N MET A 1 61.93 22.25 -23.34
CA MET A 1 60.70 21.45 -23.34
C MET A 1 60.29 21.23 -21.89
N GLY A 2 59.39 22.07 -21.36
CA GLY A 2 58.97 22.05 -19.96
C GLY A 2 57.81 21.09 -19.75
N SER A 3 57.94 20.22 -18.74
CA SER A 3 56.95 19.22 -18.36
C SER A 3 55.72 19.86 -17.73
N PHE A 4 54.59 19.77 -18.42
CA PHE A 4 53.25 20.17 -17.94
C PHE A 4 52.57 19.02 -17.18
N PHE A 5 53.20 18.50 -16.12
CA PHE A 5 52.55 17.54 -15.22
C PHE A 5 52.51 18.10 -13.81
N SER A 6 51.49 18.93 -13.56
CA SER A 6 51.03 19.27 -12.22
C SER A 6 50.41 18.03 -11.58
N HIS A 7 51.02 17.51 -10.52
CA HIS A 7 50.39 16.49 -9.68
C HIS A 7 49.13 17.08 -9.01
N PRO A 8 47.98 16.39 -9.04
CA PRO A 8 46.75 16.91 -8.42
C PRO A 8 46.98 17.10 -6.92
N THR A 9 46.63 18.27 -6.42
CA THR A 9 46.85 18.64 -5.02
C THR A 9 45.97 17.77 -4.12
N GLY A 10 46.45 17.26 -2.98
CA GLY A 10 45.69 16.34 -2.11
C GLY A 10 44.28 16.85 -1.71
N MET A 11 44.09 18.17 -1.64
CA MET A 11 42.77 18.78 -1.41
C MET A 11 41.79 18.63 -2.59
N GLU A 12 42.27 18.63 -3.83
CA GLU A 12 41.42 18.44 -5.03
C GLU A 12 40.93 16.99 -5.10
N VAL A 13 41.76 16.03 -4.71
CA VAL A 13 41.39 14.60 -4.63
C VAL A 13 40.32 14.38 -3.54
N VAL A 14 40.47 15.01 -2.37
CA VAL A 14 39.48 14.93 -1.28
C VAL A 14 38.16 15.59 -1.68
N LYS A 15 38.18 16.77 -2.30
CA LYS A 15 36.98 17.44 -2.81
C LYS A 15 36.26 16.61 -3.86
N LYS A 16 36.99 16.07 -4.83
CA LYS A 16 36.45 15.19 -5.87
C LYS A 16 35.84 13.91 -5.28
N ASN A 17 36.48 13.30 -4.28
CA ASN A 17 35.91 12.16 -3.55
C ASN A 17 34.64 12.53 -2.78
N GLN A 18 34.60 13.70 -2.14
CA GLN A 18 33.41 14.19 -1.44
C GLN A 18 32.25 14.44 -2.42
N GLU A 19 32.55 15.04 -3.58
CA GLU A 19 31.60 15.22 -4.67
C GLU A 19 31.07 13.86 -5.15
N TYR A 20 31.94 12.89 -5.43
CA TYR A 20 31.52 11.53 -5.80
C TYR A 20 30.67 10.84 -4.74
N ILE A 21 30.99 10.98 -3.45
CA ILE A 21 30.18 10.43 -2.36
C ILE A 21 28.79 11.09 -2.34
N SER A 22 28.72 12.41 -2.53
CA SER A 22 27.46 13.15 -2.57
C SER A 22 26.59 12.79 -3.78
N GLU A 23 27.20 12.66 -4.96
CA GLU A 23 26.53 12.22 -6.19
C GLU A 23 26.03 10.78 -6.06
N MET A 24 26.85 9.88 -5.51
CA MET A 24 26.44 8.51 -5.24
C MET A 24 25.25 8.44 -4.28
N ASN A 25 25.25 9.25 -3.22
CA ASN A 25 24.14 9.29 -2.27
C ASN A 25 22.86 9.82 -2.93
N LYS A 26 22.97 10.84 -3.79
CA LYS A 26 21.84 11.35 -4.58
C LYS A 26 21.27 10.29 -5.52
N ILE A 27 22.12 9.61 -6.29
CA ILE A 27 21.71 8.54 -7.21
C ILE A 27 21.04 7.39 -6.45
N LYS A 28 21.57 7.01 -5.28
CA LYS A 28 20.95 5.98 -4.43
C LYS A 28 19.55 6.40 -3.97
N MET A 29 19.39 7.66 -3.56
CA MET A 29 18.09 8.20 -3.14
C MET A 29 17.08 8.24 -4.28
N GLU A 30 17.48 8.70 -5.47
CA GLU A 30 16.62 8.73 -6.66
C GLU A 30 16.13 7.32 -7.05
N ARG A 31 17.03 6.33 -7.04
CA ARG A 31 16.67 4.93 -7.29
C ARG A 31 15.74 4.38 -6.23
N TRP A 32 15.96 4.73 -4.95
CA TRP A 32 15.10 4.30 -3.85
C TRP A 32 13.69 4.85 -4.03
N ILE A 33 13.54 6.14 -4.33
CA ILE A 33 12.25 6.78 -4.61
C ILE A 33 11.57 6.11 -5.81
N GLN A 34 12.31 5.88 -6.90
CA GLN A 34 11.79 5.22 -8.09
C GLN A 34 11.30 3.79 -7.79
N MET A 35 12.08 3.03 -7.02
CA MET A 35 11.68 1.67 -6.59
C MET A 35 10.40 1.70 -5.77
N HIS A 36 10.25 2.64 -4.83
CA HIS A 36 9.02 2.79 -4.05
C HIS A 36 7.81 3.13 -4.92
N PHE A 37 7.97 4.04 -5.86
CA PHE A 37 6.90 4.38 -6.80
C PHE A 37 6.45 3.16 -7.61
N GLN A 38 7.40 2.40 -8.16
CA GLN A 38 7.07 1.18 -8.90
C GLN A 38 6.44 0.10 -8.02
N MET A 39 6.90 -0.05 -6.78
CA MET A 39 6.29 -1.00 -5.83
C MET A 39 4.84 -0.60 -5.52
N LYS A 40 4.58 0.69 -5.33
CA LYS A 40 3.23 1.21 -5.09
C LYS A 40 2.33 1.04 -6.31
N GLU A 41 2.83 1.30 -7.51
CA GLU A 41 2.10 1.05 -8.76
C GLU A 41 1.74 -0.44 -8.93
N ARG A 42 2.67 -1.35 -8.60
CA ARG A 42 2.42 -2.80 -8.63
C ARG A 42 1.41 -3.21 -7.56
N GLU A 43 1.48 -2.64 -6.37
CA GLU A 43 0.54 -2.89 -5.28
C GLU A 43 -0.88 -2.47 -5.66
N THR A 44 -1.06 -1.27 -6.23
CA THR A 44 -2.38 -0.80 -6.68
C THR A 44 -2.91 -1.65 -7.82
N ALA A 45 -2.07 -2.01 -8.80
CA ALA A 45 -2.45 -2.94 -9.87
C ALA A 45 -2.90 -4.31 -9.32
N MET A 46 -2.20 -4.84 -8.32
CA MET A 46 -2.58 -6.09 -7.66
C MET A 46 -3.91 -5.96 -6.90
N GLN A 47 -4.16 -4.85 -6.21
CA GLN A 47 -5.43 -4.59 -5.54
C GLN A 47 -6.60 -4.54 -6.54
N ILE A 48 -6.43 -3.87 -7.68
CA ILE A 48 -7.44 -3.83 -8.75
C ILE A 48 -7.68 -5.24 -9.32
N SER A 49 -6.62 -6.00 -9.55
CA SER A 49 -6.72 -7.38 -10.02
C SER A 49 -7.49 -8.27 -9.03
N ARG A 50 -7.23 -8.15 -7.72
CA ARG A 50 -7.97 -8.86 -6.67
C ARG A 50 -9.44 -8.47 -6.65
N ALA A 51 -9.77 -7.19 -6.79
CA ALA A 51 -11.16 -6.72 -6.84
C ALA A 51 -11.91 -7.32 -8.05
N ARG A 52 -11.26 -7.41 -9.21
CA ARG A 52 -11.84 -8.04 -10.42
C ARG A 52 -12.07 -9.53 -10.26
N GLU A 53 -11.09 -10.25 -9.72
CA GLU A 53 -11.24 -11.68 -9.45
C GLU A 53 -12.38 -11.96 -8.48
N LEU A 54 -12.44 -11.22 -7.36
CA LEU A 54 -13.51 -11.34 -6.38
C LEU A 54 -14.89 -11.01 -6.99
N PHE A 55 -14.97 -10.00 -7.86
CA PHE A 55 -16.20 -9.70 -8.59
C PHE A 55 -16.65 -10.87 -9.45
N TYR A 56 -15.75 -11.50 -10.22
CA TYR A 56 -16.11 -12.67 -11.02
C TYR A 56 -16.57 -13.84 -10.16
N TRP A 57 -15.87 -14.10 -9.05
CA TRP A 57 -16.26 -15.13 -8.10
C TRP A 57 -17.66 -14.87 -7.52
N LEU A 58 -17.91 -13.67 -7.00
CA LEU A 58 -19.22 -13.26 -6.46
C LEU A 58 -20.33 -13.26 -7.52
N ALA A 59 -20.04 -12.80 -8.73
CA ALA A 59 -20.99 -12.77 -9.84
C ALA A 59 -21.41 -14.18 -10.25
N SER A 60 -20.46 -15.13 -10.30
CA SER A 60 -20.76 -16.53 -10.59
C SER A 60 -21.68 -17.14 -9.52
N PHE A 61 -21.39 -16.90 -8.24
CA PHE A 61 -22.21 -17.33 -7.12
C PHE A 61 -23.61 -16.72 -7.17
N TYR A 62 -23.71 -15.42 -7.47
CA TYR A 62 -24.97 -14.72 -7.62
C TYR A 62 -25.81 -15.28 -8.77
N ALA A 63 -25.21 -15.59 -9.91
CA ALA A 63 -25.90 -16.17 -11.06
C ALA A 63 -26.48 -17.55 -10.71
N VAL A 64 -25.68 -18.45 -10.12
CA VAL A 64 -26.14 -19.79 -9.71
C VAL A 64 -27.24 -19.70 -8.65
N SER A 65 -27.05 -18.85 -7.64
CA SER A 65 -28.03 -18.64 -6.57
C SER A 65 -29.35 -18.08 -7.11
N THR A 66 -29.29 -17.10 -8.02
CA THR A 66 -30.47 -16.50 -8.64
C THR A 66 -31.26 -17.53 -9.46
N VAL A 67 -30.58 -18.35 -10.27
CA VAL A 67 -31.24 -19.44 -11.02
C VAL A 67 -31.91 -20.44 -10.06
N GLY A 68 -31.25 -20.83 -8.98
CA GLY A 68 -31.81 -21.71 -7.95
C GLY A 68 -33.05 -21.13 -7.26
N LEU A 69 -33.01 -19.85 -6.88
CA LEU A 69 -34.13 -19.16 -6.24
C LEU A 69 -35.31 -18.96 -7.19
N ILE A 70 -35.07 -18.65 -8.47
CA ILE A 70 -36.13 -18.57 -9.49
C ILE A 70 -36.76 -19.95 -9.69
N GLY A 71 -35.95 -21.02 -9.78
CA GLY A 71 -36.44 -22.39 -9.85
C GLY A 71 -37.35 -22.74 -8.66
N ARG A 72 -36.95 -22.37 -7.45
CA ARG A 72 -37.76 -22.59 -6.24
C ARG A 72 -39.01 -21.69 -6.15
N PHE A 73 -38.95 -20.48 -6.68
CA PHE A 73 -40.10 -19.59 -6.77
C PHE A 73 -41.19 -20.18 -7.67
N ARG A 74 -40.82 -20.84 -8.78
CA ARG A 74 -41.79 -21.48 -9.68
C ARG A 74 -42.64 -22.54 -8.99
N THR A 75 -42.05 -23.32 -8.07
CA THR A 75 -42.77 -24.37 -7.32
C THR A 75 -43.50 -23.82 -6.10
N THR A 76 -42.89 -22.90 -5.35
CA THR A 76 -43.43 -22.42 -4.07
C THR A 76 -44.45 -21.29 -4.24
N LYS A 77 -44.33 -20.49 -5.32
CA LYS A 77 -45.15 -19.29 -5.63
C LYS A 77 -45.14 -18.20 -4.54
N ARG A 78 -44.28 -18.30 -3.54
CA ARG A 78 -44.14 -17.32 -2.45
C ARG A 78 -43.07 -16.27 -2.82
N PRO A 79 -43.42 -14.98 -2.86
CA PRO A 79 -42.47 -13.91 -3.24
C PRO A 79 -41.29 -13.79 -2.27
N GLY A 80 -41.47 -14.18 -1.00
CA GLY A 80 -40.40 -14.17 0.00
C GLY A 80 -39.18 -15.02 -0.36
N THR A 81 -39.33 -16.02 -1.24
CA THR A 81 -38.20 -16.83 -1.72
C THR A 81 -37.18 -16.01 -2.52
N LEU A 82 -37.60 -14.89 -3.12
CA LEU A 82 -36.71 -14.01 -3.89
C LEU A 82 -36.08 -12.90 -3.03
N ALA A 83 -36.48 -12.77 -1.76
CA ALA A 83 -35.99 -11.73 -0.87
C ALA A 83 -34.44 -11.66 -0.79
N PRO A 84 -33.69 -12.78 -0.78
CA PRO A 84 -32.22 -12.74 -0.72
C PRO A 84 -31.55 -12.14 -1.97
N ILE A 85 -32.25 -12.04 -3.10
CA ILE A 85 -31.67 -11.52 -4.35
C ILE A 85 -31.35 -10.03 -4.20
N VAL A 86 -32.15 -9.27 -3.46
CA VAL A 86 -31.98 -7.82 -3.27
C VAL A 86 -30.68 -7.46 -2.53
N PRO A 87 -30.38 -8.01 -1.34
CA PRO A 87 -29.10 -7.73 -0.68
C PRO A 87 -27.91 -8.27 -1.48
N LEU A 88 -28.04 -9.44 -2.12
CA LEU A 88 -26.97 -9.99 -2.95
C LEU A 88 -26.66 -9.12 -4.17
N SER A 89 -27.67 -8.58 -4.84
CA SER A 89 -27.47 -7.71 -6.00
C SER A 89 -26.79 -6.40 -5.62
N PHE A 90 -27.10 -5.85 -4.44
CA PHE A 90 -26.42 -4.66 -3.92
C PHE A 90 -24.92 -4.90 -3.70
N VAL A 91 -24.56 -6.05 -3.11
CA VAL A 91 -23.15 -6.43 -2.90
C VAL A 91 -22.43 -6.61 -4.24
N VAL A 92 -23.01 -7.34 -5.19
CA VAL A 92 -22.40 -7.54 -6.52
C VAL A 92 -22.24 -6.22 -7.26
N ALA A 93 -23.24 -5.34 -7.22
CA ALA A 93 -23.18 -4.01 -7.85
C ALA A 93 -22.08 -3.14 -7.25
N TYR A 94 -21.90 -3.18 -5.92
CA TYR A 94 -20.80 -2.49 -5.26
C TYR A 94 -19.43 -2.96 -5.76
N TYR A 95 -19.21 -4.27 -5.83
CA TYR A 95 -17.94 -4.83 -6.31
C TYR A 95 -17.73 -4.62 -7.81
N ALA A 96 -18.80 -4.55 -8.61
CA ALA A 96 -18.73 -4.18 -10.02
C ALA A 96 -18.17 -2.75 -10.20
N ASP A 97 -18.72 -1.79 -9.44
CA ASP A 97 -18.24 -0.40 -9.47
C ASP A 97 -16.83 -0.26 -8.86
N LEU A 98 -16.48 -1.10 -7.88
CA LEU A 98 -15.12 -1.16 -7.33
C LEU A 98 -14.09 -1.69 -8.34
N ALA A 99 -14.46 -2.70 -9.13
CA ALA A 99 -13.54 -3.39 -10.05
C ALA A 99 -13.37 -2.69 -11.41
N TYR A 100 -14.43 -2.06 -11.91
CA TYR A 100 -14.48 -1.45 -13.26
C TYR A 100 -14.98 -0.01 -13.30
N GLY A 101 -15.67 0.44 -12.26
CA GLY A 101 -16.30 1.75 -12.24
C GLY A 101 -15.41 2.85 -11.66
N THR A 102 -16.05 3.89 -11.14
CA THR A 102 -15.38 5.10 -10.66
C THR A 102 -15.16 5.09 -9.15
N LYS A 103 -15.55 4.02 -8.45
CA LYS A 103 -15.44 3.92 -6.98
C LYS A 103 -14.02 4.20 -6.49
N ILE A 104 -12.99 3.67 -7.16
CA ILE A 104 -11.59 3.90 -6.76
C ILE A 104 -11.21 5.38 -6.87
N HIS A 105 -11.62 6.06 -7.94
CA HIS A 105 -11.38 7.50 -8.10
C HIS A 105 -12.09 8.31 -7.01
N ARG A 106 -13.30 7.91 -6.61
CA ARG A 106 -14.03 8.56 -5.51
C ARG A 106 -13.34 8.36 -4.16
N ILE A 107 -12.82 7.16 -3.90
CA ILE A 107 -12.04 6.87 -2.68
C ILE A 107 -10.74 7.69 -2.67
N GLN A 108 -10.08 7.84 -3.82
CA GLN A 108 -8.88 8.67 -3.93
C GLN A 108 -9.18 10.15 -3.67
N ALA A 109 -10.24 10.70 -4.26
CA ALA A 109 -10.65 12.08 -4.02
C ALA A 109 -11.01 12.35 -2.55
N GLU A 110 -11.70 11.40 -1.90
CA GLU A 110 -12.00 11.50 -0.48
C GLU A 110 -10.72 11.44 0.37
N ALA A 111 -9.77 10.56 0.02
CA ALA A 111 -8.49 10.49 0.71
C ALA A 111 -7.67 11.78 0.57
N GLU A 112 -7.67 12.40 -0.61
CA GLU A 112 -7.05 13.71 -0.83
C GLU A 112 -7.70 14.80 0.03
N MET A 113 -9.04 14.79 0.13
CA MET A 113 -9.78 15.73 0.98
C MET A 113 -9.38 15.57 2.45
N ILE A 114 -9.34 14.34 2.97
CA ILE A 114 -8.91 14.06 4.36
C ILE A 114 -7.48 14.55 4.60
N MET A 115 -6.56 14.28 3.66
CA MET A 115 -5.16 14.71 3.77
C MET A 115 -4.99 16.24 3.83
N HIS A 116 -5.84 16.99 3.15
CA HIS A 116 -5.74 18.45 3.10
C HIS A 116 -6.56 19.15 4.18
N ASN A 117 -7.71 18.59 4.56
CA ASN A 117 -8.72 19.29 5.35
C ASN A 117 -8.86 18.76 6.78
N GLU A 118 -8.45 17.51 7.04
CA GLU A 118 -8.63 16.82 8.33
C GLU A 118 -7.32 16.14 8.80
N PRO A 119 -6.20 16.87 8.90
CA PRO A 119 -4.90 16.30 9.28
C PRO A 119 -4.90 15.68 10.69
N GLU A 120 -5.78 16.12 11.58
CA GLU A 120 -5.95 15.57 12.92
C GLU A 120 -6.34 14.09 12.93
N LEU A 121 -7.01 13.59 11.87
CA LEU A 121 -7.34 12.17 11.73
C LEU A 121 -6.12 11.30 11.37
N LEU A 122 -5.05 11.92 10.88
CA LEU A 122 -3.84 11.24 10.40
C LEU A 122 -2.74 11.18 11.46
N GLU A 123 -2.95 11.84 12.60
CA GLU A 123 -1.99 11.81 13.69
C GLU A 123 -1.90 10.41 14.30
N TRP A 124 -0.66 9.92 14.44
CA TRP A 124 -0.43 8.65 15.09
C TRP A 124 -0.77 8.77 16.58
N PRO A 125 -1.42 7.74 17.19
CA PRO A 125 -1.56 7.72 18.63
C PRO A 125 -0.16 7.75 19.26
N SER A 126 0.05 8.68 20.21
CA SER A 126 1.35 8.99 20.85
C SER A 126 2.36 9.80 20.01
N GLY A 127 1.96 10.31 18.84
CA GLY A 127 2.82 11.16 18.01
C GLY A 127 3.92 10.39 17.27
N LEU A 128 4.88 11.13 16.72
CA LEU A 128 6.01 10.55 15.99
C LEU A 128 7.03 9.98 16.99
N PRO A 129 7.48 8.72 16.82
CA PRO A 129 8.46 8.14 17.72
C PRO A 129 9.77 8.92 17.68
N THR A 130 10.23 9.35 18.85
CA THR A 130 11.44 10.18 18.97
C THR A 130 12.69 9.29 18.98
N VAL A 131 13.85 9.83 18.60
CA VAL A 131 15.14 9.10 18.62
C VAL A 131 15.40 8.46 19.98
N SER A 132 15.09 9.17 21.07
CA SER A 132 15.22 8.66 22.44
C SER A 132 14.37 7.42 22.70
N GLU A 133 13.16 7.34 22.13
CA GLU A 133 12.27 6.18 22.28
C GLU A 133 12.76 4.98 21.47
N ILE A 134 13.38 5.24 20.31
CA ILE A 134 14.00 4.19 19.49
C ILE A 134 15.21 3.60 20.24
N ASP A 135 16.03 4.46 20.84
CA ASP A 135 17.21 4.02 21.57
C ASP A 135 16.83 3.31 22.88
N SER A 136 15.80 3.75 23.61
CA SER A 136 15.28 3.01 24.75
C SER A 136 14.72 1.64 24.34
N ALA A 137 13.98 1.57 23.22
CA ALA A 137 13.46 0.30 22.72
C ALA A 137 14.57 -0.69 22.33
N ARG A 138 15.68 -0.20 21.77
CA ARG A 138 16.87 -1.02 21.48
C ARG A 138 17.51 -1.56 22.75
N LEU A 139 17.66 -0.72 23.78
CA LEU A 139 18.20 -1.12 25.08
C LEU A 139 17.32 -2.18 25.75
N ASP A 140 16.00 -2.01 25.72
CA ASP A 140 15.04 -2.97 26.29
C ASP A 140 15.09 -4.33 25.57
N ILE A 141 15.29 -4.34 24.26
CA ILE A 141 15.47 -5.57 23.47
C ILE A 141 16.77 -6.27 23.86
N ASP A 142 17.88 -5.52 23.95
CA ASP A 142 19.17 -6.05 24.36
C ASP A 142 19.12 -6.63 25.79
N ASP A 143 18.45 -5.94 26.71
CA ASP A 143 18.30 -6.40 28.09
C ASP A 143 17.38 -7.62 28.20
N LYS A 144 16.32 -7.72 27.40
CA LYS A 144 15.51 -8.96 27.31
C LYS A 144 16.31 -10.14 26.79
N ILE A 145 17.14 -9.93 25.77
CA ILE A 145 18.03 -10.97 25.22
C ILE A 145 19.03 -11.44 26.29
N ARG A 146 19.58 -10.51 27.09
CA ARG A 146 20.50 -10.84 28.20
C ARG A 146 19.81 -11.58 29.34
N LEU A 147 18.58 -11.21 29.71
CA LEU A 147 17.86 -11.75 30.86
C LEU A 147 17.18 -13.10 30.57
N HIS A 148 16.77 -13.35 29.32
CA HIS A 148 16.07 -14.58 28.94
C HIS A 148 16.66 -15.23 27.66
N PRO A 149 17.88 -15.79 27.74
CA PRO A 149 18.58 -16.35 26.57
C PRO A 149 17.98 -17.65 25.99
N HIS A 150 16.91 -18.20 26.59
CA HIS A 150 16.38 -19.54 26.25
C HIS A 150 14.91 -19.57 25.78
N GLN A 151 14.29 -18.41 25.48
CA GLN A 151 12.89 -18.33 25.05
C GLN A 151 12.68 -17.82 23.61
N LEU A 152 13.69 -18.01 22.75
CA LEU A 152 13.56 -17.86 21.30
C LEU A 152 13.50 -19.23 20.62
#